data_AF-A0A1F8Y913-F1
#
_entry.id   AF-A0A1F8Y913-F1
#
_cell.length_a   1.000
_cell.length_b   1.000
_cell.length_c   1.000
_cell.angle_alpha   90.00
_cell.angle_beta   90.00
_cell.angle_gamma   90.00
#
_symmetry.space_group_name_H-M   'P 1'
#
loop_
_entity.id
_entity.type
_entity.pdbx_description
1 polymer ?
#
loop_
_entity_poly.entity_id
_entity_poly.type
_entity_poly.pdbx_seq_one_letter_code
_entity_poly.pdbx_strand_id
1 'polypeptide(L)' 'MKQKIGTLLEDEIVRRAKRRAAEEGRPLSDLIQDALVRYLRKDAATPKERKMAYRVFCERPMKIPAKQLRYVLEENLWDL' A
#
# COMPACT_ATOMS: atom_id res chain seq x y z
N MET A 1 13.00 12.43 -12.63
CA MET A 1 12.93 13.89 -12.81
C MET A 1 11.62 14.39 -12.21
N LYS A 2 11.60 15.55 -11.54
CA LYS A 2 10.37 16.13 -10.94
C LYS A 2 9.77 17.19 -11.86
N GLN A 3 8.45 17.15 -12.08
CA GLN A 3 7.72 18.16 -12.85
C GLN A 3 6.84 19.00 -11.92
N LYS A 4 6.91 20.33 -12.04
CA LYS A 4 6.05 21.23 -11.27
C LYS A 4 4.67 21.30 -11.93
N ILE A 5 3.63 21.07 -11.13
CA ILE A 5 2.23 21.11 -11.59
C ILE A 5 1.50 22.15 -10.73
N GLY A 6 0.80 23.09 -11.37
CA GLY A 6 -0.14 23.98 -10.70
C GLY A 6 -1.53 23.32 -10.67
N THR A 7 -2.20 23.34 -9.52
CA THR A 7 -3.55 22.79 -9.36
C THR A 7 -4.35 23.63 -8.37
N LEU A 8 -5.67 23.53 -8.45
CA LEU A 8 -6.59 24.04 -7.43
C LEU A 8 -6.98 22.89 -6.50
N LEU A 9 -7.00 23.15 -5.20
CA LEU A 9 -7.44 22.22 -4.16
C LEU A 9 -8.26 23.01 -3.14
N GLU A 10 -9.24 22.36 -2.52
CA GLU A 10 -10.00 22.97 -1.44
C GLU A 10 -9.09 23.33 -0.25
N ASP A 11 -9.33 24.48 0.36
CA ASP A 11 -8.47 25.01 1.42
C ASP A 11 -8.41 24.07 2.64
N GLU A 12 -9.53 23.43 3.00
CA GLU A 12 -9.52 22.47 4.11
C GLU A 12 -8.60 21.27 3.83
N ILE A 13 -8.58 20.78 2.59
CA ILE A 13 -7.70 19.68 2.19
C ILE A 13 -6.24 20.10 2.27
N VAL A 14 -5.91 21.30 1.80
CA VAL A 14 -4.55 21.86 1.90
C VAL A 14 -4.13 22.00 3.36
N ARG A 15 -5.03 22.50 4.23
CA ARG A 15 -4.75 22.66 5.66
C ARG A 15 -4.47 21.31 6.34
N ARG A 16 -5.28 20.30 6.07
CA ARG A 16 -5.10 18.94 6.60
C ARG A 16 -3.80 18.32 6.12
N ALA A 17 -3.47 18.47 4.82
CA ALA A 17 -2.24 17.94 4.24
C ALA A 17 -0.99 18.62 4.83
N LYS A 18 -1.01 19.95 5.02
CA LYS A 18 0.09 20.68 5.68
C LYS A 18 0.31 20.23 7.11
N ARG A 19 -0.76 20.05 7.89
CA ARG A 19 -0.67 19.55 9.26
C ARG A 19 -0.02 18.17 9.30
N ARG A 20 -0.49 17.25 8.46
CA ARG A 20 0.08 15.90 8.37
C ARG A 20 1.55 15.92 7.97
N ALA A 21 1.93 16.74 7.00
CA ALA A 21 3.32 16.87 6.58
C ALA A 21 4.23 17.39 7.71
N ALA A 22 3.74 18.34 8.51
CA ALA A 22 4.44 18.85 9.68
C ALA A 22 4.58 17.80 10.80
N GLU A 23 3.52 17.04 11.08
CA GLU A 23 3.55 15.93 12.05
C GLU A 23 4.56 14.84 11.64
N GLU A 24 4.67 14.56 10.34
CA GLU A 24 5.63 13.61 9.77
C GLU A 24 7.04 14.18 9.54
N GLY A 25 7.27 15.47 9.85
CA GLY A 25 8.56 16.13 9.66
C GLY A 25 9.05 16.18 8.20
N ARG A 26 8.13 16.21 7.23
CA ARG A 26 8.46 16.12 5.79
C ARG A 26 7.81 17.23 4.95
N PRO A 27 8.33 17.51 3.73
CA PRO A 27 7.71 18.47 2.82
C PRO A 27 6.32 18.04 2.34
N LEU A 28 5.40 19.01 2.20
CA LEU A 28 4.06 18.79 1.64
C LEU A 28 4.10 18.16 0.24
N SER A 29 5.07 18.56 -0.59
CA SER A 29 5.25 17.99 -1.94
C SER A 29 5.46 16.49 -1.92
N ASP A 30 6.20 15.99 -0.92
CA ASP A 30 6.53 14.57 -0.84
C ASP A 30 5.31 13.78 -0.34
N LEU A 31 4.52 14.36 0.58
CA LEU A 31 3.23 13.79 0.99
C LEU A 31 2.24 13.69 -0.19
N ILE A 32 2.11 14.76 -0.99
CA ILE A 32 1.23 14.76 -2.17
C ILE A 32 1.73 13.73 -3.20
N GLN A 33 3.03 13.66 -3.42
CA GLN A 33 3.63 12.68 -4.33
C GLN A 33 3.33 11.25 -3.87
N ASP A 34 3.51 10.94 -2.59
CA ASP A 34 3.22 9.60 -2.06
C ASP A 34 1.73 9.25 -2.16
N ALA A 35 0.85 10.21 -1.90
CA ALA A 35 -0.59 10.01 -2.07
C ALA A 35 -0.94 9.68 -3.52
N LEU A 36 -0.37 10.40 -4.49
CA LEU A 36 -0.55 10.12 -5.92
C LEU A 36 0.04 8.77 -6.31
N VAL A 37 1.23 8.42 -5.82
CA VAL A 37 1.85 7.12 -6.06
C VAL A 37 0.98 5.99 -5.51
N ARG A 38 0.46 6.13 -4.28
CA ARG A 38 -0.45 5.14 -3.68
C ARG A 38 -1.76 5.02 -4.43
N TYR A 39 -2.33 6.13 -4.88
CA TYR A 39 -3.56 6.15 -5.64
C TYR A 39 -3.40 5.51 -7.03
N LEU A 40 -2.29 5.78 -7.70
CA LEU A 40 -2.01 5.30 -9.06
C LEU A 40 -1.39 3.91 -9.09
N ARG A 41 -0.74 3.47 -8.02
CA ARG A 41 -0.34 2.08 -7.84
C ARG A 41 -1.61 1.22 -7.84
N LYS A 42 -1.80 0.45 -8.92
CA LYS A 42 -2.79 -0.63 -9.03
C LYS A 42 -2.46 -1.81 -8.09
N ASP A 43 -1.98 -1.54 -6.87
CA ASP A 43 -1.43 -2.56 -5.96
C ASP A 43 -2.52 -3.22 -5.10
N ALA A 44 -3.76 -2.75 -5.15
CA ALA A 44 -4.88 -3.53 -4.64
C ALA A 44 -5.30 -4.54 -5.71
N ALA A 45 -4.88 -5.79 -5.54
CA ALA A 45 -5.40 -6.91 -6.32
C ALA A 45 -6.93 -6.78 -6.40
N THR A 46 -7.45 -6.73 -7.62
CA THR A 46 -8.88 -6.63 -7.86
C THR A 46 -9.60 -7.76 -7.10
N PRO A 47 -10.87 -7.60 -6.72
CA PRO A 47 -11.63 -8.68 -6.08
C PRO A 47 -11.55 -10.00 -6.88
N LYS A 48 -11.45 -9.92 -8.21
CA LYS A 48 -11.27 -11.07 -9.10
C LYS A 48 -9.88 -11.72 -8.97
N GLU A 49 -8.82 -10.93 -8.95
CA GLU A 49 -7.45 -11.43 -8.75
C GLU A 49 -7.28 -12.06 -7.36
N ARG A 50 -7.87 -11.45 -6.33
CA ARG A 50 -7.90 -12.03 -4.97
C ARG A 50 -8.63 -13.38 -4.92
N LYS A 51 -9.79 -13.47 -5.57
CA LYS A 51 -10.56 -14.71 -5.65
C LYS A 51 -9.82 -15.81 -6.42
N MET A 52 -9.12 -15.45 -7.49
CA MET A 52 -8.26 -16.37 -8.25
C MET A 52 -7.07 -16.85 -7.42
N ALA A 53 -6.37 -15.95 -6.72
CA ALA A 53 -5.25 -16.31 -5.86
C ALA A 53 -5.69 -17.27 -4.73
N TYR A 54 -6.81 -16.98 -4.07
CA TYR A 54 -7.41 -17.88 -3.07
C TYR A 54 -7.73 -19.25 -3.67
N ARG A 55 -8.32 -19.28 -4.87
CA ARG A 55 -8.64 -20.51 -5.59
C ARG A 55 -7.39 -21.35 -5.87
N VAL A 56 -6.35 -20.74 -6.42
CA VAL A 56 -5.08 -21.41 -6.74
C VAL A 56 -4.39 -21.93 -5.47
N PHE A 57 -4.43 -21.16 -4.39
CA PHE A 57 -3.84 -21.53 -3.11
C PHE A 57 -4.59 -22.71 -2.46
N CYS A 58 -5.92 -22.68 -2.43
CA CYS A 58 -6.73 -23.64 -1.68
C CYS A 58 -7.18 -24.89 -2.47
N GLU A 59 -7.29 -24.83 -3.80
CA GLU A 59 -7.86 -25.94 -4.60
C GLU A 59 -6.82 -26.99 -5.03
N ARG A 60 -5.53 -26.78 -4.79
CA ARG A 60 -4.50 -27.78 -5.05
C ARG A 60 -4.04 -28.38 -3.72
N PRO A 61 -3.92 -29.72 -3.60
CA PRO A 61 -3.28 -30.31 -2.43
C PRO A 61 -1.86 -29.73 -2.31
N MET A 62 -1.64 -28.93 -1.27
CA MET A 62 -0.35 -28.33 -1.04
C MET A 62 0.65 -29.43 -0.70
N LYS A 63 1.83 -29.41 -1.34
CA LYS A 63 2.94 -30.30 -1.00
C LYS A 63 3.66 -29.90 0.30
N ILE A 64 3.25 -28.79 0.91
CA ILE A 64 3.87 -28.21 2.08
C ILE A 64 3.22 -28.81 3.33
N PRO A 65 3.99 -29.46 4.23
CA PRO A 65 3.47 -29.93 5.51
C PRO A 65 2.93 -28.77 6.36
N ALA A 66 1.90 -29.04 7.17
CA ALA A 66 1.25 -28.03 8.01
C ALA A 66 2.20 -27.27 8.96
N LYS A 67 3.34 -27.86 9.32
CA LYS A 67 4.38 -27.20 10.13
C LYS A 67 5.14 -26.12 9.34
N GLN A 68 5.47 -26.39 8.09
CA GLN A 68 6.15 -25.42 7.21
C GLN A 68 5.20 -24.29 6.79
N LEU A 69 3.92 -24.62 6.56
CA LEU A 69 2.93 -23.59 6.24
C LEU A 69 2.74 -22.62 7.42
N ARG A 70 2.63 -23.15 8.65
CA ARG A 70 2.59 -22.33 9.87
C ARG A 70 3.84 -21.47 10.03
N TYR A 71 5.03 -22.03 9.84
CA TYR A 71 6.28 -21.27 9.90
C TYR A 71 6.26 -20.03 9.00
N VAL A 72 5.84 -20.17 7.73
CA VAL A 72 5.77 -19.05 6.78
C VAL A 72 4.69 -18.02 7.16
N LEU A 73 3.56 -18.47 7.72
CA LEU A 73 2.44 -17.58 8.10
C LEU A 73 2.65 -16.90 9.47
N GLU A 74 3.43 -17.52 10.35
CA GLU A 74 3.75 -17.05 11.70
C GLU A 74 5.06 -16.25 11.73
N GLU A 75 5.87 -16.29 10.67
CA GLU A 75 7.02 -15.39 10.51
C GLU A 75 6.53 -13.94 10.41
N ASN A 76 6.66 -13.20 11.51
CA ASN A 76 6.56 -11.74 11.52
C ASN A 76 7.77 -11.17 10.76
N LEU A 77 7.60 -10.82 9.49
CA LEU A 77 8.59 -10.06 8.69
C LEU A 77 8.85 -8.63 9.21
N TRP A 78 8.37 -8.28 10.41
CA TRP A 78 8.46 -6.94 11.01
C TRP A 78 9.38 -6.84 12.22
N ASP A 79 10.21 -7.84 12.48
CA ASP A 79 11.31 -7.75 13.46
C ASP A 79 12.61 -7.25 12.80
N LEU A 80 12.57 -6.04 12.22
CA LEU A 80 13.74 -5.26 11.77
C LEU A 80 13.68 -3.82 12.26
#